data_AF-A0A177VHT7-F1
#
_entry.id   AF-A0A177VHT7-F1
#
_cell.length_a   1.000
_cell.length_b   1.000
_cell.length_c   1.000
_cell.angle_alpha   90.00
_cell.angle_beta   90.00
_cell.angle_gamma   90.00
#
_symmetry.space_group_name_H-M   'P 1'
#
loop_
_entity.id
_entity.type
_entity.pdbx_description
1 polymer ?
#
loop_
_entity_poly.entity_id
_entity_poly.type
_entity_poly.pdbx_seq_one_letter_code
_entity_poly.pdbx_strand_id
1 'polypeptide(L)'
;MPTFRLGGKCHVQTEHHGKNAFHQGLTALCLDPTVAKPHDHVRAAVFAYVLDRIPVKSQACLAGNSVHADKVFLDREMPELTEHLSYRIVDVSSIKELVSRWYGKQATLNKASEHRALSDIKGSIEELKHYKLKYFRTSGPK
;
A
#
# COMPACT_ATOMS: atom_id res chain seq x y z
N MET A 1 33.76 -4.02 -9.15
CA MET A 1 32.35 -4.34 -9.44
C MET A 1 31.84 -5.27 -8.36
N PRO A 2 30.95 -4.86 -7.45
CA PRO A 2 30.44 -5.77 -6.44
C PRO A 2 29.23 -6.54 -6.99
N THR A 3 29.35 -7.85 -6.91
CA THR A 3 28.35 -8.88 -7.22
C THR A 3 27.16 -8.77 -6.26
N PHE A 4 25.96 -8.67 -6.82
CA PHE A 4 24.69 -8.71 -6.08
C PHE A 4 24.49 -10.13 -5.50
N ARG A 5 24.60 -10.29 -4.18
CA ARG A 5 24.13 -11.51 -3.49
C ARG A 5 22.60 -11.46 -3.40
N LEU A 6 21.92 -12.23 -4.23
CA LEU A 6 20.52 -12.61 -4.05
C LEU A 6 20.40 -13.48 -2.79
N GLY A 7 19.85 -12.94 -1.70
CA GLY A 7 19.64 -13.76 -0.49
C GLY A 7 19.22 -13.03 0.79
N GLY A 8 19.09 -11.70 0.79
CA GLY A 8 18.72 -10.95 2.00
C GLY A 8 17.20 -10.80 2.15
N LYS A 9 16.47 -11.83 2.59
CA LYS A 9 15.13 -11.63 3.20
C LYS A 9 15.27 -11.57 4.71
N CYS A 10 14.60 -10.62 5.35
CA CYS A 10 14.50 -10.54 6.81
C CYS A 10 13.62 -11.68 7.33
N HIS A 11 13.99 -12.29 8.47
CA HIS A 11 13.32 -13.45 9.08
C HIS A 11 11.79 -13.26 9.24
N VAL A 12 11.34 -12.04 9.54
CA VAL A 12 9.93 -11.67 9.68
C VAL A 12 9.16 -11.80 8.35
N GLN A 13 9.79 -11.47 7.22
CA GLN A 13 9.16 -11.54 5.89
C GLN A 13 8.93 -12.98 5.44
N THR A 14 9.81 -13.91 5.83
CA THR A 14 9.67 -15.34 5.51
C THR A 14 8.58 -16.02 6.31
N GLU A 15 8.31 -15.58 7.54
CA GLU A 15 7.25 -16.16 8.38
C GLU A 15 5.85 -15.68 7.95
N HIS A 16 5.67 -14.36 7.78
CA HIS A 16 4.37 -13.77 7.43
C HIS A 16 3.88 -14.18 6.02
N HIS A 17 4.81 -14.38 5.07
CA HIS A 17 4.49 -14.80 3.70
C HIS A 17 4.73 -16.31 3.48
N GLY A 18 5.14 -17.04 4.52
CA GLY A 18 5.62 -18.42 4.43
C GLY A 18 4.57 -19.49 4.70
N LYS A 19 3.61 -19.27 5.61
CA LYS A 19 2.63 -20.31 5.96
C LYS A 19 1.30 -19.73 6.45
N ASN A 20 0.23 -20.00 5.69
CA ASN A 20 -1.15 -20.15 6.18
C ASN A 20 -1.76 -21.35 5.45
N ALA A 21 -2.35 -22.30 6.18
CA ALA A 21 -2.80 -23.61 5.68
C ALA A 21 -3.94 -23.58 4.63
N PHE A 22 -4.32 -22.41 4.12
CA PHE A 22 -5.44 -22.22 3.18
C PHE A 22 -5.06 -21.48 1.89
N HIS A 23 -3.88 -20.89 1.79
CA HIS A 23 -3.44 -20.16 0.60
C HIS A 23 -1.96 -20.45 0.33
N GLN A 24 -1.62 -20.84 -0.91
CA GLN A 24 -0.23 -20.89 -1.36
C GLN A 24 0.48 -19.60 -0.95
N GLY A 25 1.53 -19.69 -0.13
CA GLY A 25 2.22 -18.52 0.40
C GLY A 25 2.72 -17.63 -0.73
N LEU A 26 2.70 -16.30 -0.54
CA LEU A 26 3.07 -15.33 -1.57
C LEU A 26 4.45 -15.62 -2.19
N THR A 27 5.38 -16.14 -1.39
CA THR A 27 6.71 -16.55 -1.87
C THR A 27 6.64 -17.64 -2.93
N ALA A 28 5.75 -18.62 -2.80
CA ALA A 28 5.57 -19.67 -3.79
C ALA A 28 4.99 -19.10 -5.09
N LEU A 29 4.01 -18.20 -4.99
CA LEU A 29 3.40 -17.53 -6.15
C LEU A 29 4.40 -16.65 -6.92
N CYS A 30 5.35 -16.03 -6.23
CA CYS A 30 6.41 -15.25 -6.88
C CYS A 30 7.46 -16.11 -7.59
N LEU A 31 7.64 -17.37 -7.18
CA LEU A 31 8.60 -18.30 -7.79
C LEU A 31 7.96 -19.13 -8.91
N ASP A 32 6.63 -19.25 -8.92
CA ASP A 32 5.90 -19.95 -9.96
C ASP A 32 5.91 -19.15 -11.27
N PRO A 33 6.57 -19.65 -12.34
CA PRO A 33 6.65 -18.94 -13.62
C PRO A 33 5.30 -18.84 -14.34
N THR A 34 4.30 -19.64 -13.95
CA THR A 34 2.94 -19.57 -14.51
C THR A 34 2.14 -18.39 -13.94
N VAL A 35 2.46 -17.98 -12.71
CA VAL A 35 1.78 -16.89 -11.99
C VAL A 35 2.58 -15.59 -12.06
N ALA A 36 3.88 -15.66 -11.82
CA ALA A 36 4.76 -14.50 -11.80
C ALA A 36 4.82 -13.81 -13.17
N LYS A 37 4.88 -12.48 -13.16
CA LYS A 37 5.04 -11.66 -14.36
C LYS A 37 6.38 -10.93 -14.32
N PRO A 38 7.04 -10.72 -15.48
CA PRO A 38 8.23 -9.89 -15.54
C PRO A 38 7.97 -8.49 -14.97
N HIS A 39 8.97 -7.91 -14.30
CA HIS A 39 8.83 -6.61 -13.64
C HIS A 39 8.34 -5.51 -14.60
N ASP A 40 8.93 -5.39 -15.79
CA ASP A 40 8.53 -4.39 -16.79
C ASP A 40 7.08 -4.55 -17.26
N HIS A 41 6.59 -5.79 -17.33
CA HIS A 41 5.20 -6.06 -17.69
C HIS A 41 4.24 -5.55 -16.61
N VAL A 42 4.55 -5.81 -15.33
CA VAL A 42 3.75 -5.32 -14.20
C VAL A 42 3.79 -3.79 -14.14
N ARG A 43 4.98 -3.20 -14.28
CA ARG A 43 5.19 -1.76 -14.27
C ARG A 43 4.34 -1.06 -15.35
N ALA A 44 4.43 -1.52 -16.60
CA ALA A 44 3.64 -0.98 -17.71
C ALA A 44 2.13 -1.14 -17.48
N ALA A 45 1.68 -2.32 -16.99
CA ALA A 45 0.27 -2.57 -16.72
C ALA A 45 -0.30 -1.68 -15.61
N VAL A 46 0.44 -1.50 -14.51
CA VAL A 46 0.05 -0.62 -13.40
C VAL A 46 0.00 0.83 -13.87
N PHE A 47 1.00 1.30 -14.60
CA PHE A 47 1.02 2.67 -15.09
C PHE A 47 -0.13 2.95 -16.07
N ALA A 48 -0.38 2.03 -17.01
CA ALA A 48 -1.53 2.12 -17.92
C ALA A 48 -2.87 2.16 -17.19
N TYR A 49 -3.04 1.32 -16.15
CA TYR A 49 -4.24 1.31 -15.31
C TYR A 49 -4.50 2.65 -14.61
N VAL A 50 -3.42 3.33 -14.18
CA VAL A 50 -3.50 4.64 -13.54
C VAL A 50 -3.81 5.74 -14.55
N LEU A 51 -3.15 5.74 -15.71
CA LEU A 51 -3.40 6.73 -16.77
C LEU A 51 -4.83 6.69 -17.31
N ASP A 52 -5.42 5.50 -17.41
CA ASP A 52 -6.82 5.30 -17.81
C ASP A 52 -7.81 6.02 -16.86
N ARG A 53 -7.50 6.08 -15.56
CA ARG A 53 -8.38 6.69 -14.54
C ARG A 53 -8.02 8.11 -14.17
N ILE A 54 -6.73 8.44 -14.24
CA ILE A 54 -6.14 9.71 -13.84
C ILE A 54 -5.27 10.16 -15.02
N PRO A 55 -5.86 10.70 -16.10
CA PRO A 55 -5.07 11.11 -17.27
C PRO A 55 -4.25 12.38 -17.00
N VAL A 56 -4.64 13.19 -16.02
CA VAL A 56 -3.98 14.45 -15.68
C VAL A 56 -2.94 14.24 -14.59
N LYS A 57 -1.70 14.67 -14.87
CA LYS A 57 -0.58 14.62 -13.92
C LYS A 57 -0.89 15.39 -12.64
N SER A 58 -0.39 14.89 -11.51
CA SER A 58 -0.49 15.47 -10.17
C SER A 58 -1.90 15.71 -9.62
N GLN A 59 -2.93 15.10 -10.24
CA GLN A 59 -4.32 15.22 -9.78
C GLN A 59 -4.62 14.30 -8.58
N ALA A 60 -4.00 13.12 -8.52
CA ALA A 60 -4.22 12.13 -7.48
C ALA A 60 -3.02 12.01 -6.53
N CYS A 61 -3.29 11.72 -5.25
CA CYS A 61 -2.26 11.44 -4.24
C CYS A 61 -2.18 9.93 -3.99
N LEU A 62 -0.99 9.43 -3.68
CA LEU A 62 -0.84 8.06 -3.19
C LEU A 62 -1.45 7.94 -1.79
N ALA A 63 -2.27 6.91 -1.54
CA ALA A 63 -3.03 6.77 -0.30
C ALA A 63 -2.97 5.34 0.25
N GLY A 64 -2.87 5.20 1.57
CA GLY A 64 -2.81 3.90 2.25
C GLY A 64 -2.35 4.01 3.70
N ASN A 65 -2.31 2.89 4.42
CA ASN A 65 -1.65 2.83 5.73
C ASN A 65 -0.14 2.76 5.55
N SER A 66 0.60 3.66 6.21
CA SER A 66 2.07 3.65 6.18
C SER A 66 2.62 3.74 4.75
N VAL A 67 1.88 4.40 3.87
CA VAL A 67 2.10 4.41 2.42
C VAL A 67 3.39 5.13 2.01
N HIS A 68 4.02 5.87 2.94
CA HIS A 68 5.36 6.41 2.74
C HIS A 68 6.39 5.31 2.45
N ALA A 69 6.24 4.12 3.04
CA ALA A 69 7.12 2.99 2.78
C ALA A 69 6.92 2.45 1.35
N ASP A 70 5.67 2.33 0.90
CA ASP A 70 5.33 1.95 -0.47
C ASP A 70 5.87 2.98 -1.47
N LYS A 71 5.73 4.28 -1.15
CA LYS A 71 6.24 5.36 -2.00
C LYS A 71 7.75 5.24 -2.23
N VAL A 72 8.54 4.97 -1.19
CA VAL A 72 10.00 4.80 -1.32
C VAL A 72 10.34 3.65 -2.26
N PHE A 73 9.57 2.55 -2.23
CA PHE A 73 9.75 1.45 -3.16
C PHE A 73 9.35 1.84 -4.60
N LEU A 74 8.20 2.50 -4.76
CA LEU A 74 7.71 2.95 -6.07
C LEU A 74 8.62 4.00 -6.72
N ASP A 75 9.21 4.91 -5.93
CA ASP A 75 10.17 5.91 -6.44
C ASP A 75 11.39 5.24 -7.09
N ARG A 76 11.76 4.03 -6.64
CA ARG A 76 12.88 3.27 -7.18
C ARG A 76 12.48 2.36 -8.34
N GLU A 77 11.38 1.63 -8.19
CA GLU A 77 10.99 0.56 -9.13
C GLU A 77 10.06 1.05 -10.26
N MET A 78 9.27 2.10 -10.01
CA MET A 78 8.27 2.64 -10.94
C MET A 78 8.24 4.19 -10.90
N PRO A 79 9.37 4.87 -11.20
CA PRO A 79 9.49 6.33 -11.07
C PRO A 79 8.48 7.10 -11.94
N GLU A 80 8.11 6.58 -13.12
CA GLU A 80 7.10 7.18 -13.99
C GLU A 80 5.72 7.28 -13.32
N LEU A 81 5.40 6.32 -12.45
CA LEU A 81 4.14 6.33 -11.71
C LEU A 81 4.18 7.40 -10.62
N THR A 82 5.28 7.49 -9.85
CA THR A 82 5.36 8.46 -8.76
C THR A 82 5.52 9.89 -9.27
N GLU A 83 6.12 10.09 -10.45
CA GLU A 83 6.15 11.38 -11.13
C GLU A 83 4.77 11.81 -11.63
N HIS A 84 3.94 10.85 -12.09
CA HIS A 84 2.59 11.15 -12.55
C HIS A 84 1.65 11.51 -11.40
N LEU A 85 1.83 10.91 -10.22
CA LEU A 85 1.06 11.20 -9.03
C LEU A 85 1.54 12.52 -8.36
N SER A 86 0.72 13.03 -7.44
CA SER A 86 1.12 14.15 -6.59
C SER A 86 2.26 13.74 -5.66
N TYR A 87 3.16 14.67 -5.38
CA TYR A 87 4.20 14.50 -4.36
C TYR A 87 3.62 14.28 -2.95
N ARG A 88 2.37 14.70 -2.73
CA ARG A 88 1.67 14.52 -1.46
C ARG A 88 1.14 13.09 -1.34
N ILE A 89 1.12 12.60 -0.10
CA ILE A 89 0.53 11.32 0.25
C ILE A 89 -0.60 11.49 1.26
N VAL A 90 -1.55 10.57 1.24
CA VAL A 90 -2.58 10.43 2.27
C VAL A 90 -2.26 9.19 3.10
N ASP A 91 -1.51 9.39 4.19
CA ASP A 91 -1.12 8.31 5.10
C ASP A 91 -2.16 8.14 6.22
N VAL A 92 -2.93 7.06 6.15
CA VAL A 92 -3.97 6.72 7.12
C VAL A 92 -3.38 6.44 8.50
N SER A 93 -2.16 5.89 8.56
CA SER A 93 -1.46 5.65 9.82
C SER A 93 -1.14 6.96 10.55
N SER A 94 -0.87 8.05 9.83
CA SER A 94 -0.70 9.36 10.46
C SER A 94 -1.97 9.82 11.19
N ILE A 95 -3.14 9.61 10.57
CA ILE A 95 -4.43 9.94 11.18
C ILE A 95 -4.71 9.02 12.39
N LYS A 96 -4.41 7.73 12.26
CA LYS A 96 -4.51 6.76 13.37
C LYS A 96 -3.68 7.21 14.58
N GLU A 97 -2.44 7.63 14.36
CA GLU A 97 -1.55 8.09 15.41
C GLU A 97 -2.07 9.37 16.11
N LEU A 98 -2.69 10.29 15.36
CA LEU A 98 -3.37 11.47 15.92
C LEU A 98 -4.60 11.08 16.75
N VAL A 99 -5.46 10.22 16.20
CA VAL A 99 -6.67 9.74 16.89
C VAL A 99 -6.32 9.04 18.20
N SER A 100 -5.30 8.18 18.17
CA SER A 100 -4.82 7.45 19.35
C SER A 100 -4.32 8.40 20.45
N ARG A 101 -3.58 9.46 20.09
CA ARG A 101 -3.03 10.43 21.06
C ARG A 101 -4.07 11.40 21.60
N TRP A 102 -5.04 11.81 20.78
CA TRP A 102 -6.03 12.81 21.18
C TRP A 102 -7.27 12.21 21.83
N TYR A 103 -7.67 11.00 21.43
CA TYR A 103 -8.91 10.36 21.87
C TYR A 103 -8.70 9.02 22.59
N GLY A 104 -7.45 8.57 22.74
CA GLY A 104 -7.07 7.31 23.38
C GLY A 104 -6.97 6.13 22.40
N LYS A 105 -6.23 5.09 22.78
CA LYS A 105 -5.95 3.93 21.92
C LYS A 105 -7.21 3.18 21.47
N GLN A 106 -8.21 3.09 22.35
CA GLN A 106 -9.52 2.48 22.11
C GLN A 106 -10.35 3.21 21.03
N ALA A 107 -9.96 4.42 20.67
CA ALA A 107 -10.61 5.23 19.66
C ALA A 107 -10.19 4.86 18.22
N THR A 108 -9.17 4.02 18.08
CA THR A 108 -8.64 3.52 16.80
C THR A 108 -9.30 2.21 16.37
N LEU A 109 -9.23 1.90 15.07
CA LEU A 109 -9.69 0.62 14.54
C LEU A 109 -8.59 -0.44 14.57
N ASN A 110 -8.95 -1.63 15.05
CA ASN A 110 -8.14 -2.83 14.91
C ASN A 110 -8.47 -3.49 13.56
N LYS A 111 -7.52 -3.44 12.64
CA LYS A 111 -7.64 -4.04 11.31
C LYS A 111 -7.34 -5.53 11.39
N ALA A 112 -8.24 -6.37 10.86
CA ALA A 112 -7.90 -7.75 10.56
C ALA A 112 -6.92 -7.77 9.37
N SER A 113 -5.74 -8.34 9.57
CA SER A 113 -4.69 -8.42 8.56
C SER A 113 -4.74 -9.78 7.88
N GLU A 114 -5.21 -9.83 6.64
CA GLU A 114 -5.16 -11.03 5.79
C GLU A 114 -3.88 -11.07 4.94
N HIS A 115 -2.97 -10.10 5.09
CA HIS A 115 -1.68 -10.01 4.40
C HIS A 115 -1.77 -10.16 2.87
N ARG A 116 -2.87 -9.68 2.30
CA ARG A 116 -3.07 -9.60 0.85
C ARG A 116 -3.29 -8.17 0.45
N ALA A 117 -2.56 -7.72 -0.56
CA ALA A 117 -2.56 -6.31 -1.00
C ALA A 117 -3.97 -5.73 -1.17
N LEU A 118 -4.89 -6.46 -1.81
CA LEU A 118 -6.26 -5.98 -2.00
C LEU A 118 -7.07 -5.89 -0.70
N SER A 119 -6.94 -6.87 0.19
CA SER A 119 -7.59 -6.84 1.51
C SER A 119 -7.02 -5.68 2.34
N ASP A 120 -5.72 -5.44 2.25
CA ASP A 120 -5.05 -4.34 2.94
C ASP A 120 -5.52 -2.98 2.42
N ILE A 121 -5.61 -2.77 1.10
CA ILE A 121 -6.13 -1.53 0.50
C ILE A 121 -7.57 -1.27 0.96
N LYS A 122 -8.44 -2.29 0.90
CA LYS A 122 -9.84 -2.17 1.35
C LYS A 122 -9.92 -1.79 2.82
N GLY A 123 -9.13 -2.43 3.68
CA GLY A 123 -9.13 -2.10 5.11
C GLY A 123 -8.56 -0.71 5.40
N SER A 124 -7.59 -0.20 4.62
CA SER A 124 -7.12 1.19 4.74
C SER A 124 -8.21 2.20 4.38
N ILE A 125 -9.01 1.91 3.35
CA ILE A 125 -10.14 2.76 2.94
C ILE A 125 -11.21 2.79 4.03
N GLU A 126 -11.59 1.64 4.59
CA GLU A 126 -12.57 1.56 5.66
C GLU A 126 -12.10 2.25 6.95
N GLU A 127 -10.82 2.11 7.30
CA GLU A 127 -10.23 2.83 8.43
C GLU A 127 -10.30 4.35 8.24
N LEU A 128 -9.94 4.85 7.05
CA LEU A 128 -10.02 6.29 6.76
C LEU A 128 -11.46 6.81 6.77
N LYS A 129 -12.42 6.03 6.25
CA LYS A 129 -13.85 6.37 6.31
C LYS A 129 -14.34 6.49 7.75
N HIS A 130 -13.94 5.57 8.63
CA HIS A 130 -14.28 5.62 10.05
C HIS A 130 -13.75 6.89 10.72
N TYR A 131 -12.47 7.23 10.48
CA TYR A 131 -11.91 8.46 11.05
C TYR A 131 -12.60 9.71 10.51
N LYS A 132 -12.87 9.76 9.20
CA LYS A 132 -13.61 10.85 8.57
C LYS A 132 -14.99 11.04 9.19
N LEU A 133 -15.74 9.96 9.43
CA LEU A 133 -17.09 10.03 9.98
C LEU A 133 -17.09 10.48 11.45
N LYS A 134 -16.12 10.01 12.24
CA LYS A 134 -16.14 10.16 13.70
C LYS A 134 -15.41 11.41 14.21
N TYR A 135 -14.31 11.81 13.56
CA TYR A 135 -13.41 12.85 14.08
C TYR A 135 -13.28 14.08 13.18
N PHE A 136 -13.60 13.99 11.90
CA PHE A 136 -13.56 15.15 11.01
C PHE A 136 -14.93 15.80 10.93
N ARG A 137 -14.95 17.13 11.05
CA ARG A 137 -16.17 17.91 10.81
C ARG A 137 -16.53 17.80 9.33
N THR A 138 -17.71 17.26 9.03
CA THR A 138 -18.33 17.43 7.72
C THR A 138 -18.80 18.87 7.60
N SER A 139 -17.95 19.75 7.07
CA SER A 139 -18.49 21.00 6.51
C SER A 139 -19.44 20.59 5.37
N GLY A 140 -20.68 21.10 5.40
CA GLY A 140 -21.64 20.94 4.30
C GLY A 140 -21.03 21.36 2.95
N PRO A 141 -21.70 21.02 1.82
CA PRO A 141 -21.09 21.14 0.50
C PRO A 141 -20.54 22.55 0.27
N LYS A 142 -19.27 22.61 -0.15
CA LYS A 142 -18.65 23.80 -0.77
C LYS A 142 -18.99 23.82 -2.24
#